data_AF-A0A954ALE5-F1
#
_entry.id   AF-A0A954ALE5-F1
#
_cell.length_a   1.000
_cell.length_b   1.000
_cell.length_c   1.000
_cell.angle_alpha   90.00
_cell.angle_beta   90.00
_cell.angle_gamma   90.00
#
_symmetry.space_group_name_H-M   'P 1'
#
loop_
_entity.id
_entity.type
_entity.pdbx_description
1 polymer ?
#
loop_
_entity_poly.entity_id
_entity_poly.type
_entity_poly.pdbx_seq_one_letter_code
_entity_poly.pdbx_strand_id
1 'polypeptide(L)'
;MGTTRTIGAAVEDVLLGVSLRSLYLDYQMRALGIEDEDDWADALRQLGRAERERLSREANDFVADVCRRLGERHAGDHRIGRVLQDWVADNKDYAAFDALLSHFDFPSRSRVLAEARRLFPGTLTSHWQD
;
A
#
# COMPACT_ATOMS: atom_id res chain seq x y z
N MET A 1 -23.33 8.45 0.65
CA MET A 1 -21.92 8.47 0.19
C MET A 1 -21.04 8.40 1.43
N GLY A 2 -20.42 7.25 1.68
CA GLY A 2 -19.49 7.12 2.80
C GLY A 2 -18.31 8.07 2.62
N THR A 3 -17.96 8.83 3.65
CA THR A 3 -16.78 9.70 3.63
C THR A 3 -15.52 8.85 3.49
N THR A 4 -14.82 9.02 2.38
CA THR A 4 -13.50 8.40 2.15
C THR A 4 -12.55 8.85 3.25
N ARG A 5 -11.87 7.89 3.89
CA ARG A 5 -10.86 8.17 4.92
C ARG A 5 -9.78 9.06 4.33
N THR A 6 -9.34 10.07 5.08
CA THR A 6 -8.24 10.94 4.63
C THR A 6 -6.90 10.23 4.76
N ILE A 7 -5.91 10.61 3.94
CA ILE A 7 -4.55 10.05 4.02
C ILE A 7 -3.93 10.25 5.41
N GLY A 8 -4.19 11.40 6.05
CA GLY A 8 -3.67 11.70 7.39
C GLY A 8 -4.19 10.71 8.44
N ALA A 9 -5.50 10.46 8.46
CA ALA A 9 -6.10 9.50 9.38
C ALA A 9 -5.60 8.07 9.12
N ALA A 10 -5.43 7.68 7.86
CA ALA A 10 -4.88 6.37 7.50
C ALA A 10 -3.41 6.20 7.93
N VAL A 11 -2.59 7.26 7.85
CA VAL A 11 -1.23 7.22 8.40
C VAL A 11 -1.27 7.01 9.91
N GLU A 12 -2.12 7.76 10.64
CA GLU A 12 -2.30 7.59 12.09
C GLU A 12 -2.74 6.17 12.47
N ASP A 13 -3.68 5.59 11.72
CA ASP A 13 -4.10 4.20 11.91
C ASP A 13 -2.92 3.22 11.79
N VAL A 14 -2.04 3.42 10.80
CA VAL A 14 -0.83 2.58 10.65
C VAL A 14 0.10 2.73 11.84
N LEU A 15 0.27 3.96 12.36
CA LEU A 15 1.07 4.20 13.57
C LEU A 15 0.46 3.50 14.80
N LEU A 16 -0.86 3.31 14.82
CA LEU A 16 -1.59 2.57 15.84
C LEU A 16 -1.60 1.04 15.61
N GLY A 17 -0.97 0.56 14.55
CA GLY A 17 -0.78 -0.87 14.25
C GLY A 17 -1.73 -1.44 13.19
N VAL A 18 -2.53 -0.62 12.51
CA VAL A 18 -3.35 -1.06 11.39
C VAL A 18 -2.45 -1.40 10.19
N SER A 19 -2.72 -2.53 9.54
CA SER A 19 -1.94 -2.95 8.37
C SER A 19 -2.38 -2.21 7.09
N LEU A 20 -1.47 -2.07 6.12
CA LEU A 20 -1.80 -1.51 4.79
C LEU A 20 -2.85 -2.37 4.05
N ARG A 21 -2.86 -3.69 4.28
CA ARG A 21 -3.89 -4.60 3.79
C ARG A 21 -5.27 -4.30 4.36
N SER A 22 -5.34 -4.00 5.65
CA SER A 22 -6.60 -3.59 6.30
C SER A 22 -7.09 -2.26 5.76
N LEU A 23 -6.20 -1.31 5.48
CA LEU A 23 -6.57 -0.04 4.85
C LEU A 23 -7.08 -0.22 3.41
N TYR A 24 -6.43 -1.08 2.63
CA TYR A 24 -6.89 -1.43 1.29
C TYR A 24 -8.30 -2.01 1.32
N LEU A 25 -8.54 -2.97 2.21
CA LEU A 25 -9.84 -3.63 2.38
C LEU A 25 -10.92 -2.64 2.85
N ASP A 26 -10.64 -1.85 3.90
CA ASP A 26 -11.55 -0.82 4.43
C ASP A 26 -11.93 0.20 3.35
N TYR A 27 -10.98 0.61 2.49
CA TYR A 27 -11.28 1.48 1.35
C TYR A 27 -12.32 0.84 0.42
N GLN A 28 -12.11 -0.42 0.03
CA GLN A 28 -13.02 -1.12 -0.87
C GLN A 28 -14.40 -1.34 -0.25
N MET A 29 -14.46 -1.76 1.01
CA MET A 29 -15.69 -1.94 1.76
C MET A 29 -16.50 -0.64 1.84
N ARG A 30 -15.86 0.47 2.21
CA ARG A 30 -16.51 1.79 2.27
C ARG A 30 -17.01 2.28 0.91
N ALA A 31 -16.24 2.06 -0.15
CA ALA A 31 -16.63 2.43 -1.51
C ALA A 31 -17.89 1.68 -1.97
N LEU A 32 -18.06 0.44 -1.50
CA LEU A 32 -19.23 -0.39 -1.76
C LEU A 32 -20.37 -0.19 -0.74
N GLY A 33 -20.14 0.55 0.35
CA GLY A 33 -21.11 0.73 1.43
C GLY A 33 -21.33 -0.52 2.27
N ILE A 34 -20.28 -1.33 2.41
CA ILE A 34 -20.28 -2.62 3.11
C ILE A 34 -19.55 -2.47 4.44
N GLU A 35 -20.09 -3.07 5.50
CA GLU A 35 -19.50 -3.07 6.84
C GLU A 35 -18.89 -4.42 7.23
N ASP A 36 -19.33 -5.51 6.59
CA ASP A 36 -18.89 -6.89 6.85
C ASP A 36 -17.97 -7.43 5.73
N GLU A 37 -16.88 -8.11 6.10
CA GLU A 37 -15.91 -8.64 5.14
C GLU A 37 -16.46 -9.81 4.31
N ASP A 38 -17.35 -10.63 4.87
CA ASP A 38 -17.99 -11.73 4.14
C ASP A 38 -18.90 -11.18 3.03
N ASP A 39 -19.64 -10.11 3.32
CA ASP A 39 -20.49 -9.42 2.34
C ASP A 39 -19.66 -8.73 1.24
N TRP A 40 -18.45 -8.27 1.58
CA TRP A 40 -17.52 -7.64 0.62
C TRP A 40 -17.07 -8.62 -0.46
N ALA A 41 -16.73 -9.86 -0.09
CA ALA A 41 -16.29 -10.86 -1.04
C ALA A 41 -17.38 -11.18 -2.08
N ASP A 42 -18.64 -11.27 -1.63
CA ASP A 42 -19.77 -11.52 -2.51
C ASP A 42 -20.11 -10.31 -3.39
N ALA A 43 -20.08 -9.10 -2.83
CA ALA A 43 -20.28 -7.89 -3.61
C ALA A 43 -19.22 -7.74 -4.73
N LEU A 44 -17.94 -8.01 -4.42
CA LEU A 44 -16.88 -7.99 -5.43
C LEU A 44 -17.13 -8.98 -6.58
N ARG A 45 -17.66 -10.19 -6.28
CA ARG A 45 -17.97 -11.18 -7.32
C ARG A 45 -19.08 -10.71 -8.26
N GLN A 46 -20.06 -9.96 -7.72
CA GLN A 46 -21.18 -9.41 -8.48
C GLN A 46 -20.79 -8.23 -9.38
N LEU A 47 -19.72 -7.50 -9.06
CA LEU A 47 -19.22 -6.42 -9.91
C LEU A 47 -18.73 -6.91 -11.28
N GLY A 48 -18.92 -6.08 -12.29
CA GLY A 48 -18.29 -6.28 -13.58
C GLY A 48 -16.76 -6.19 -13.48
N ARG A 49 -16.05 -6.82 -14.43
CA ARG A 49 -14.57 -6.80 -14.47
C ARG A 49 -14.01 -5.37 -14.42
N ALA A 50 -14.55 -4.46 -15.23
CA ALA A 50 -14.08 -3.08 -15.30
C ALA A 50 -14.28 -2.32 -13.98
N GLU A 51 -15.36 -2.59 -13.26
CA GLU A 51 -15.67 -1.96 -11.97
C GLU A 51 -14.75 -2.48 -10.88
N ARG A 52 -14.51 -3.80 -10.83
CA ARG A 52 -13.50 -4.39 -9.94
C ARG A 52 -12.12 -3.79 -10.18
N GLU A 53 -11.69 -3.73 -11.44
CA GLU A 53 -10.37 -3.17 -11.78
C GLU A 53 -10.27 -1.69 -11.39
N ARG A 54 -11.34 -0.91 -11.57
CA ARG A 54 -11.39 0.49 -11.12
C ARG A 54 -11.26 0.59 -9.61
N LEU A 55 -12.06 -0.17 -8.86
CA LEU A 55 -12.03 -0.14 -7.40
C LEU A 55 -10.67 -0.57 -6.83
N SER A 56 -10.06 -1.60 -7.40
CA SER A 56 -8.71 -2.02 -7.00
C SER A 56 -7.67 -0.97 -7.33
N ARG A 57 -7.77 -0.26 -8.46
CA ARG A 57 -6.86 0.86 -8.77
C ARG A 57 -7.01 1.99 -7.75
N GLU A 58 -8.24 2.42 -7.47
CA GLU A 58 -8.51 3.50 -6.50
C GLU A 58 -8.00 3.15 -5.09
N ALA A 59 -8.19 1.90 -4.64
CA ALA A 59 -7.67 1.43 -3.36
C ALA A 59 -6.13 1.35 -3.34
N ASN A 60 -5.51 0.93 -4.45
CA ASN A 60 -4.05 0.93 -4.57
C ASN A 60 -3.47 2.35 -4.59
N ASP A 61 -4.08 3.28 -5.31
CA ASP A 61 -3.65 4.68 -5.36
C ASP A 61 -3.73 5.32 -3.96
N PHE A 62 -4.78 5.02 -3.21
CA PHE A 62 -4.92 5.45 -1.82
C PHE A 62 -3.79 4.90 -0.92
N VAL A 63 -3.51 3.60 -0.98
CA VAL A 63 -2.44 2.98 -0.19
C VAL A 63 -1.07 3.49 -0.61
N ALA A 64 -0.83 3.70 -1.91
CA ALA A 64 0.39 4.27 -2.44
C ALA A 64 0.68 5.67 -1.85
N ASP A 65 -0.36 6.50 -1.73
CA ASP A 65 -0.25 7.81 -1.08
C ASP A 65 0.05 7.71 0.42
N VAL A 66 -0.55 6.74 1.12
CA VAL A 66 -0.22 6.45 2.53
C VAL A 66 1.25 6.01 2.66
N CYS A 67 1.71 5.07 1.83
CA CYS A 67 3.09 4.60 1.80
C CYS A 67 4.09 5.74 1.59
N ARG A 68 3.82 6.64 0.63
CA ARG A 68 4.68 7.81 0.38
C ARG A 68 4.79 8.69 1.62
N ARG A 69 3.65 9.00 2.26
CA ARG A 69 3.63 9.82 3.49
C ARG A 69 4.34 9.15 4.65
N LEU A 70 4.22 7.83 4.78
CA LEU A 70 4.94 7.05 5.79
C LEU A 70 6.45 7.16 5.58
N GLY A 71 6.92 6.98 4.34
CA GLY A 71 8.34 7.13 4.00
C GLY A 71 8.88 8.54 4.27
N GLU A 72 8.16 9.57 3.80
CA GLU A 72 8.57 10.98 3.97
C GLU A 72 8.66 11.41 5.43
N ARG A 73 7.73 10.96 6.29
CA ARG A 73 7.58 11.47 7.66
C ARG A 73 8.22 10.59 8.73
N HIS A 74 8.40 9.31 8.46
CA HIS A 74 8.85 8.32 9.44
C HIS A 74 10.07 7.54 8.95
N ALA A 75 10.89 8.16 8.09
CA ALA A 75 12.15 7.60 7.61
C ALA A 75 13.02 7.06 8.76
N GLY A 76 13.60 5.87 8.56
CA GLY A 76 14.42 5.19 9.57
C GLY A 76 13.66 4.53 10.72
N ASP A 77 12.33 4.72 10.87
CA ASP A 77 11.56 3.99 11.87
C ASP A 77 11.42 2.52 11.47
N HIS A 78 12.03 1.63 12.25
CA HIS A 78 12.00 0.19 11.99
C HIS A 78 10.58 -0.41 11.94
N ARG A 79 9.62 0.12 12.69
CA ARG A 79 8.23 -0.37 12.68
C ARG A 79 7.56 -0.04 11.35
N ILE A 80 7.76 1.16 10.85
CA ILE A 80 7.21 1.60 9.56
C ILE A 80 7.92 0.89 8.41
N GLY A 81 9.24 0.75 8.49
CA GLY A 81 10.00 -0.08 7.55
C GLY A 81 9.49 -1.54 7.52
N ARG A 82 9.05 -2.09 8.64
CA ARG A 82 8.45 -3.43 8.69
C ARG A 82 7.07 -3.48 8.03
N VAL A 83 6.21 -2.49 8.30
CA VAL A 83 4.88 -2.39 7.67
C VAL A 83 5.00 -2.31 6.14
N LEU A 84 5.93 -1.51 5.63
CA LEU A 84 6.19 -1.40 4.20
C LEU A 84 6.76 -2.71 3.63
N GLN A 85 7.69 -3.38 4.34
CA GLN A 85 8.21 -4.70 3.95
C GLN A 85 7.10 -5.75 3.81
N ASP A 86 6.17 -5.79 4.75
CA ASP A 86 5.06 -6.76 4.73
C ASP A 86 4.09 -6.46 3.56
N TRP A 87 3.88 -5.19 3.22
CA TRP A 87 3.04 -4.82 2.07
C TRP A 87 3.68 -5.16 0.72
N VAL A 88 4.96 -4.82 0.51
CA VAL A 88 5.66 -5.08 -0.77
C VAL A 88 5.92 -6.55 -1.03
N ALA A 89 5.90 -7.39 0.01
CA ALA A 89 6.01 -8.84 -0.13
C ALA A 89 4.84 -9.44 -0.94
N ASP A 90 3.64 -8.87 -0.78
CA ASP A 90 2.41 -9.36 -1.42
C ASP A 90 1.94 -8.47 -2.58
N ASN A 91 2.40 -7.21 -2.64
CA ASN A 91 1.87 -6.21 -3.56
C ASN A 91 2.98 -5.57 -4.41
N LYS A 92 2.74 -5.48 -5.71
CA LYS A 92 3.65 -4.85 -6.69
C LYS A 92 3.44 -3.33 -6.76
N ASP A 93 3.42 -2.68 -5.60
CA ASP A 93 3.16 -1.24 -5.46
C ASP A 93 4.47 -0.45 -5.51
N TYR A 94 4.69 0.26 -6.61
CA TYR A 94 5.90 1.07 -6.80
C TYR A 94 6.10 2.10 -5.68
N ALA A 95 5.04 2.78 -5.22
CA ALA A 95 5.18 3.83 -4.21
C ALA A 95 5.62 3.26 -2.86
N ALA A 96 5.15 2.05 -2.52
CA ALA A 96 5.61 1.34 -1.34
C ALA A 96 7.07 0.87 -1.44
N PHE A 97 7.46 0.34 -2.60
CA PHE A 97 8.87 0.00 -2.86
C PHE A 97 9.76 1.24 -2.79
N ASP A 98 9.34 2.35 -3.40
CA ASP A 98 10.08 3.60 -3.40
C ASP A 98 10.23 4.18 -2.00
N ALA A 99 9.13 4.23 -1.23
CA ALA A 99 9.17 4.68 0.15
C ALA A 99 10.10 3.80 1.00
N LEU A 100 10.03 2.47 0.85
CA LEU A 100 10.85 1.53 1.60
C LEU A 100 12.34 1.67 1.26
N LEU A 101 12.69 1.63 -0.02
CA LEU A 101 14.08 1.57 -0.49
C LEU A 101 14.81 2.91 -0.41
N SER A 102 14.07 4.02 -0.43
CA SER A 102 14.63 5.38 -0.34
C SER A 102 14.81 5.87 1.10
N HIS A 103 14.01 5.39 2.05
CA HIS A 103 13.95 5.97 3.40
C HIS A 103 14.30 5.01 4.54
N PHE A 104 14.50 3.73 4.27
CA PHE A 104 14.74 2.74 5.33
C PHE A 104 15.94 1.84 5.00
N ASP A 105 16.68 1.51 6.06
CA ASP A 105 17.69 0.47 6.04
C ASP A 105 17.19 -0.77 6.81
N PHE A 106 17.42 -1.96 6.26
CA PHE A 106 16.93 -3.22 6.82
C PHE A 106 17.72 -4.43 6.29
N PRO A 107 17.80 -5.54 7.05
CA PRO A 107 18.73 -6.63 6.72
C PRO A 107 18.54 -7.30 5.35
N SER A 108 17.33 -7.27 4.79
CA SER A 108 17.02 -7.91 3.50
C SER A 108 16.92 -6.93 2.32
N ARG A 109 17.43 -5.70 2.50
CA ARG A 109 17.30 -4.60 1.52
C ARG A 109 17.79 -4.98 0.12
N SER A 110 18.97 -5.58 -0.02
CA SER A 110 19.50 -5.95 -1.34
C SER A 110 18.61 -6.95 -2.10
N ARG A 111 17.95 -7.87 -1.37
CA ARG A 111 17.00 -8.82 -1.98
C ARG A 111 15.74 -8.10 -2.46
N VAL A 112 15.21 -7.19 -1.66
CA VAL A 112 14.02 -6.38 -2.02
C VAL A 112 14.33 -5.46 -3.19
N LEU A 113 15.51 -4.84 -3.21
CA LEU A 113 15.99 -3.99 -4.30
C LEU A 113 16.10 -4.76 -5.62
N ALA A 114 16.68 -5.97 -5.59
CA ALA A 114 16.78 -6.83 -6.77
C ALA A 114 15.39 -7.20 -7.33
N GLU A 115 14.44 -7.54 -6.45
CA GLU A 115 13.06 -7.81 -6.87
C GLU A 115 12.38 -6.56 -7.45
N ALA A 116 12.55 -5.40 -6.83
CA ALA A 116 11.98 -4.14 -7.30
C ALA A 116 12.51 -3.78 -8.71
N ARG A 117 13.82 -3.92 -8.95
CA ARG A 117 14.45 -3.70 -10.27
C ARG A 117 13.96 -4.69 -11.34
N ARG A 118 13.46 -5.87 -10.95
CA ARG A 118 12.83 -6.84 -11.87
C ARG A 118 11.39 -6.45 -12.21
N LEU A 119 10.68 -5.82 -11.28
CA LEU A 119 9.27 -5.46 -11.42
C LEU A 119 9.07 -4.13 -12.17
N PHE A 120 9.97 -3.16 -12.02
CA PHE A 120 9.78 -1.81 -12.53
C PHE A 120 10.85 -1.40 -13.57
N PRO A 121 10.52 -0.48 -14.49
CA PRO A 121 11.47 0.03 -15.47
C PRO A 121 12.72 0.65 -14.82
N GLY A 122 13.89 0.48 -15.46
CA GLY A 122 15.16 1.02 -14.96
C GLY A 122 15.16 2.54 -14.73
N THR A 123 14.38 3.29 -15.51
CA THR A 123 14.24 4.75 -15.34
C THR A 123 13.58 5.15 -14.02
N LEU A 124 12.77 4.27 -13.44
CA LEU A 124 12.10 4.49 -12.15
C LEU A 124 12.88 3.90 -10.97
N THR A 125 13.96 3.17 -11.19
CA THR A 125 14.66 2.43 -10.12
C THR A 125 16.13 2.80 -9.99
N SER A 126 16.62 3.69 -10.85
CA SER A 126 18.03 4.10 -10.92
C SER A 126 18.49 4.91 -9.71
N HIS A 127 17.58 5.56 -8.99
CA HIS A 127 17.90 6.33 -7.80
C HIS A 127 18.04 5.46 -6.53
N TRP A 128 17.54 4.21 -6.55
CA TRP A 128 17.73 3.29 -5.44
C TRP A 128 19.18 2.78 -5.44
N GLN A 129 19.97 3.26 -4.48
CA GLN A 129 21.36 2.84 -4.30
C GLN A 129 21.44 1.45 -3.66
N ASP A 130 22.53 0.72 -3.91
CA ASP A 130 22.79 -0.60 -3.31
C ASP A 130 23.22 -0.48 -1.84
#